data_AF-A0A969L476-F1
#
_entry.id   AF-A0A969L476-F1
#
_cell.length_a   1.000
_cell.length_b   1.000
_cell.length_c   1.000
_cell.angle_alpha   90.00
_cell.angle_beta   90.00
_cell.angle_gamma   90.00
#
_symmetry.space_group_name_H-M   'P 1'
#
loop_
_entity.id
_entity.type
_entity.pdbx_description
1 polymer ?
#
loop_
_entity_poly.entity_id
_entity_poly.type
_entity_poly.pdbx_seq_one_letter_code
_entity_poly.pdbx_strand_id
1 'polypeptide(L)'
;MFAQQSHSYTPVEYLVLEEKAEYKSEYFHGKIVAMAGASLNHSRMVRNLSALLNQAFAAKACEVFTTDVRLWIEKRNFFTYTGGVFSAGQ
;
A
#
# COMPACT_ATOMS: atom_id res chain seq x y z
N MET A 1 -3.02 25.50 23.78
CA MET A 1 -3.37 24.39 22.87
C MET A 1 -3.19 24.89 21.46
N PHE A 2 -2.15 24.46 20.74
CA PHE A 2 -1.97 24.84 19.33
C PHE A 2 -2.90 23.97 18.49
N ALA A 3 -3.89 24.57 17.84
CA ALA A 3 -4.69 23.89 16.85
C ALA A 3 -3.79 23.57 15.65
N GLN A 4 -3.44 22.30 15.47
CA GLN A 4 -2.78 21.85 14.25
C GLN A 4 -3.77 22.09 13.10
N GLN A 5 -3.50 23.08 12.25
CA GLN A 5 -4.25 23.23 11.01
C GLN A 5 -4.09 21.94 10.21
N SER A 6 -5.18 21.19 10.08
CA SER A 6 -5.19 19.94 9.34
C SER A 6 -5.33 20.30 7.87
N HIS A 7 -4.19 20.53 7.21
CA HIS A 7 -4.18 20.64 5.75
C HIS A 7 -4.68 19.31 5.17
N SER A 8 -5.71 19.39 4.34
CA SER A 8 -6.31 18.24 3.68
C SER A 8 -5.77 18.17 2.26
N TYR A 9 -5.10 17.07 1.92
CA TYR A 9 -4.52 16.85 0.59
C TYR A 9 -5.55 16.21 -0.36
N THR A 10 -5.54 16.61 -1.61
CA THR A 10 -6.20 15.86 -2.67
C THR A 10 -5.40 14.58 -3.01
N PRO A 11 -6.04 13.57 -3.63
CA PRO A 11 -5.32 12.39 -4.13
C PRO A 11 -4.17 12.75 -5.09
N VAL A 12 -4.35 13.76 -5.94
CA VAL A 12 -3.35 14.20 -6.92
C VAL A 12 -2.14 14.83 -6.22
N GLU A 13 -2.38 15.71 -5.24
CA GLU A 13 -1.30 16.32 -4.45
C GLU A 13 -0.51 15.26 -3.68
N TYR A 14 -1.20 14.28 -3.08
CA TYR A 14 -0.53 13.14 -2.43
C TYR A 14 0.38 12.37 -3.39
N LEU A 15 -0.09 12.07 -4.62
CA LEU A 15 0.72 11.32 -5.58
C LEU A 15 2.00 12.08 -5.98
N VAL A 16 1.91 13.39 -6.19
CA VAL A 16 3.08 14.25 -6.50
C VAL A 16 4.06 14.30 -5.33
N LEU A 17 3.55 14.33 -4.10
CA LEU A 17 4.38 14.30 -2.90
C LEU A 17 5.07 12.94 -2.72
N GLU A 18 4.34 11.83 -2.91
CA GLU A 18 4.91 10.50 -2.76
C GLU A 18 6.00 10.23 -3.79
N GLU A 19 5.85 10.67 -5.04
CA GLU A 19 6.85 10.46 -6.10
C GLU A 19 8.23 11.04 -5.73
N LYS A 20 8.26 12.06 -4.88
CA LYS A 20 9.49 12.73 -4.41
C LYS A 20 9.91 12.32 -3.00
N ALA A 21 9.13 11.47 -2.33
CA ALA A 21 9.35 11.13 -0.94
C ALA A 21 10.48 10.10 -0.78
N GLU A 22 11.33 10.29 0.23
CA GLU A 22 12.38 9.32 0.59
C GLU A 22 11.82 8.09 1.33
N TYR A 23 10.56 8.17 1.78
CA TYR A 23 9.87 7.12 2.51
C TYR A 23 8.44 6.97 2.01
N LYS A 24 7.86 5.78 2.19
CA LYS A 24 6.47 5.49 1.79
C LYS A 24 5.47 6.04 2.80
N SER A 25 4.33 6.49 2.30
CA SER A 25 3.23 6.98 3.12
C SER A 25 1.87 6.55 2.58
N GLU A 26 0.90 6.43 3.49
CA GLU A 26 -0.48 6.10 3.19
C GLU A 26 -1.36 7.35 3.16
N TYR A 27 -2.33 7.37 2.26
CA TYR A 27 -3.29 8.47 2.16
C TYR A 27 -4.66 8.02 2.63
N PHE A 28 -5.22 8.72 3.62
CA PHE A 28 -6.54 8.45 4.19
C PHE A 28 -7.37 9.72 4.31
N HIS A 29 -8.40 9.87 3.46
CA HIS A 29 -9.35 10.99 3.50
C HIS A 29 -8.68 12.38 3.67
N GLY A 30 -7.66 12.64 2.86
CA GLY A 30 -6.94 13.93 2.89
C GLY A 30 -5.77 13.99 3.87
N LYS A 31 -5.50 12.93 4.62
CA LYS A 31 -4.35 12.84 5.53
C LYS A 31 -3.28 11.95 4.93
N ILE A 32 -2.02 12.34 5.10
CA ILE A 32 -0.85 11.55 4.74
C ILE A 32 -0.24 11.01 6.03
N VAL A 33 -0.02 9.70 6.12
CA VAL A 33 0.51 9.01 7.28
C VAL A 33 1.75 8.22 6.87
N ALA A 34 2.89 8.49 7.49
CA ALA A 34 4.12 7.75 7.20
C ALA A 34 3.92 6.25 7.48
N MET A 35 4.31 5.41 6.53
CA MET A 35 4.21 3.97 6.71
C MET A 35 5.32 3.50 7.66
N ALA A 36 4.98 2.66 8.63
CA ALA A 36 5.98 1.97 9.42
C ALA A 36 6.78 1.02 8.50
N GLY A 37 8.12 1.13 8.52
CA GLY A 37 8.97 0.22 7.77
C GLY A 37 8.74 -1.24 8.17
N ALA A 38 8.91 -2.17 7.23
CA ALA A 38 8.78 -3.60 7.52
C ALA A 38 10.00 -4.12 8.30
N SER A 39 9.76 -4.87 9.37
CA SER A 39 10.83 -5.62 10.04
C SER A 39 11.29 -6.81 9.17
N LEU A 40 12.52 -7.31 9.38
CA LEU A 40 13.00 -8.50 8.67
C LEU A 40 12.08 -9.72 8.84
N ASN A 41 11.47 -9.87 10.04
CA ASN A 41 10.51 -10.94 10.31
C ASN A 41 9.21 -10.73 9.51
N HIS A 42 8.72 -9.49 9.42
CA HIS A 42 7.57 -9.16 8.58
C HIS A 42 7.85 -9.51 7.11
N SER A 43 9.01 -9.09 6.57
CA SER A 43 9.39 -9.41 5.20
C SER A 43 9.51 -10.91 4.94
N ARG A 44 10.00 -11.70 5.91
CA ARG A 44 10.05 -13.15 5.81
C ARG A 44 8.66 -13.79 5.75
N MET A 45 7.74 -13.33 6.60
CA MET A 45 6.36 -13.83 6.61
C MET A 45 5.65 -13.52 5.29
N VAL A 46 5.73 -12.26 4.83
CA VAL A 46 5.17 -11.82 3.54
C VAL A 46 5.71 -12.66 2.39
N ARG A 47 7.03 -12.88 2.34
CA ARG A 47 7.67 -13.69 1.29
C ARG A 47 7.15 -15.13 1.28
N ASN A 48 7.10 -15.78 2.45
CA ASN A 48 6.65 -17.16 2.55
C ASN A 48 5.18 -17.30 2.14
N LEU A 49 4.32 -16.38 2.60
CA LEU A 49 2.91 -16.35 2.20
C LEU A 49 2.76 -16.14 0.69
N SER A 50 3.53 -15.21 0.11
CA SER A 50 3.49 -14.91 -1.33
C SER A 50 3.91 -16.12 -2.16
N ALA A 51 4.92 -16.88 -1.72
CA ALA A 51 5.34 -18.11 -2.39
C ALA A 51 4.23 -19.18 -2.40
N LEU A 52 3.53 -19.37 -1.27
CA LEU A 52 2.41 -20.29 -1.17
C LEU A 52 1.23 -19.87 -2.06
N LEU A 53 0.91 -18.56 -2.07
CA LEU A 53 -0.17 -18.04 -2.91
C LEU A 53 0.16 -18.16 -4.40
N ASN A 54 1.39 -17.84 -4.80
CA ASN A 54 1.86 -18.03 -6.17
C ASN A 54 1.74 -19.49 -6.61
N GLN A 55 2.12 -20.44 -5.75
CA GLN A 55 1.96 -21.85 -6.05
C GLN A 55 0.48 -22.26 -6.17
N ALA A 56 -0.36 -21.82 -5.23
CA ALA A 56 -1.79 -22.13 -5.21
C ALA A 56 -2.55 -21.55 -6.42
N PHE A 57 -2.05 -20.45 -6.98
CA PHE A 57 -2.65 -19.76 -8.12
C PHE A 57 -1.91 -19.93 -9.44
N ALA A 58 -0.86 -20.76 -9.50
CA ALA A 58 -0.05 -20.94 -10.71
C ALA A 58 -0.86 -21.35 -11.96
N ALA A 59 -1.97 -22.08 -11.78
CA ALA A 59 -2.86 -22.50 -12.86
C ALA A 59 -4.07 -21.58 -13.06
N LYS A 60 -4.17 -20.49 -12.31
CA LYS A 60 -5.24 -19.50 -12.40
C LYS A 60 -4.68 -18.22 -13.01
N ALA A 61 -5.54 -17.42 -13.64
CA ALA A 61 -5.17 -16.09 -14.11
C ALA A 61 -5.02 -15.10 -12.95
N CYS A 62 -4.37 -15.45 -11.83
CA CYS A 62 -4.18 -14.54 -10.70
C CYS A 62 -2.72 -14.11 -10.58
N GLU A 63 -2.49 -12.85 -10.23
CA GLU A 63 -1.15 -12.29 -9.99
C GLU A 63 -1.02 -11.85 -8.54
N VAL A 64 0.06 -12.27 -7.87
CA VAL A 64 0.33 -11.95 -6.45
C VAL A 64 1.34 -10.81 -6.37
N PHE A 65 0.95 -9.75 -5.68
CA PHE A 65 1.75 -8.56 -5.40
C PHE A 65 2.10 -8.47 -3.92
N THR A 66 3.25 -7.89 -3.62
CA THR A 66 3.75 -7.68 -2.25
C THR A 66 3.74 -6.20 -1.87
N THR A 67 4.34 -5.88 -0.72
CA THR A 67 4.40 -4.55 -0.06
C THR A 67 4.92 -3.37 -0.88
N ASP A 68 5.37 -3.59 -2.10
CA ASP A 68 5.88 -2.54 -2.98
C ASP A 68 4.81 -1.96 -3.92
N VAL A 69 3.63 -2.57 -3.97
CA VAL A 69 2.51 -2.07 -4.76
C VAL A 69 1.58 -1.24 -3.88
N ARG A 70 1.29 -0.04 -4.36
CA ARG A 70 0.28 0.85 -3.78
C ARG A 70 -1.07 0.57 -4.39
N LEU A 71 -2.08 0.42 -3.54
CA LEU A 71 -3.45 0.21 -3.97
C LEU A 71 -4.28 1.48 -3.84
N TRP A 72 -5.04 1.78 -4.89
CA TRP A 72 -6.12 2.75 -4.82
C TRP A 72 -7.44 2.07 -4.50
N ILE A 73 -8.13 2.52 -3.44
CA ILE A 73 -9.49 2.08 -3.11
C ILE A 73 -10.42 3.27 -3.27
N GLU A 74 -10.92 3.45 -4.49
CA GLU A 74 -11.76 4.60 -4.88
C GLU A 74 -12.96 4.81 -3.95
N LYS A 75 -13.70 3.73 -3.64
CA LYS A 75 -14.87 3.78 -2.76
C LYS A 75 -14.58 4.34 -1.35
N ARG A 76 -13.32 4.33 -0.93
CA ARG A 76 -12.87 4.81 0.38
C ARG A 76 -11.94 6.01 0.29
N ASN A 77 -11.65 6.52 -0.90
CA ASN A 77 -10.69 7.60 -1.12
C ASN A 77 -9.37 7.34 -0.36
N PHE A 78 -8.80 6.14 -0.55
CA PHE A 78 -7.73 5.59 0.27
C PHE A 78 -6.60 4.98 -0.57
N PHE A 79 -5.35 5.40 -0.31
CA PHE A 79 -4.15 4.71 -0.80
C PHE A 79 -3.42 4.00 0.34
N THR A 80 -3.05 2.74 0.10
CA THR A 80 -2.34 1.90 1.08
C THR A 80 -1.28 1.03 0.43
N TYR A 81 -0.28 0.67 1.22
CA TYR A 81 0.71 -0.35 0.90
C TYR A 81 0.44 -1.56 1.80
N THR A 82 0.04 -2.68 1.21
CA THR A 82 -0.39 -3.87 1.96
C THR A 82 0.71 -4.90 2.09
N GLY A 83 0.71 -5.68 3.18
CA GLY A 83 1.57 -6.85 3.38
C GLY A 83 1.56 -7.85 2.21
N GLY A 84 0.44 -7.97 1.48
CA GLY A 84 0.32 -8.76 0.25
C GLY A 84 -1.09 -8.66 -0.30
N VAL A 85 -1.20 -8.62 -1.63
CA VAL A 85 -2.46 -8.54 -2.39
C VAL A 85 -2.38 -9.51 -3.54
N PHE A 86 -3.51 -10.12 -3.92
CA PHE A 86 -3.60 -10.83 -5.18
C PHE A 86 -4.69 -10.18 -6.02
N SER A 87 -4.43 -10.07 -7.32
CA SER A 87 -5.44 -9.73 -8.32
C SER A 87 -5.86 -11.02 -9.00
N ALA A 88 -7.17 -11.22 -9.16
CA ALA A 88 -7.67 -12.22 -10.09
C ALA A 88 -7.87 -11.51 -11.43
N GLY A 89 -7.18 -11.97 -12.46
CA GLY A 89 -7.36 -11.56 -13.84
C GLY A 89 -8.77 -11.88 -14.32
N GLN A 90 -9.26 -11.03 -15.22
CA GLN A 90 -10.54 -11.20 -15.94
C GLN A 90 -10.54 -12.48 -16.77
#